data_AF-A0A7Y2YN79-F1
#
_entry.id   AF-A0A7Y2YN79-F1
#
_cell.length_a   1.000
_cell.length_b   1.000
_cell.length_c   1.000
_cell.angle_alpha   90.00
_cell.angle_beta   90.00
_cell.angle_gamma   90.00
#
_symmetry.space_group_name_H-M   'P 1'
#
loop_
_entity.id
_entity.type
_entity.pdbx_description
1 polymer ?
#
loop_
_entity_poly.entity_id
_entity_poly.type
_entity_poly.pdbx_seq_one_letter_code
_entity_poly.pdbx_strand_id
1 'polypeptide(L)'
;INTIDIFDSTGKKLLSLSPEVALDSTSTIETVRIIDDRFHTEKNINSLSTYKDIRQAYSIRKIDNLINSVLISVKELDVTFSIDKKELPSNMRFDLDLKIEPIMIPDKAKIKFFMLHW
;
A
#
# COMPACT_ATOMS: atom_id res chain seq x y z
N ILE A 1 -17.88 4.16 -2.82
CA ILE A 1 -17.29 2.86 -3.17
C ILE A 1 -17.79 1.88 -2.14
N ASN A 2 -18.47 0.81 -2.55
CA ASN A 2 -18.95 -0.22 -1.63
C ASN A 2 -17.82 -1.23 -1.40
N THR A 3 -16.94 -0.91 -0.47
CA THR A 3 -15.90 -1.83 -0.02
C THR A 3 -16.46 -2.82 0.99
N ILE A 4 -16.03 -4.07 0.91
CA ILE A 4 -16.33 -5.09 1.93
C ILE A 4 -15.21 -5.08 2.94
N ASP A 5 -15.51 -4.71 4.18
CA ASP A 5 -14.54 -4.68 5.27
C ASP A 5 -14.57 -5.98 6.06
N ILE A 6 -13.39 -6.55 6.30
CA ILE A 6 -13.22 -7.79 7.07
C ILE A 6 -12.57 -7.46 8.41
N PHE A 7 -13.15 -7.97 9.48
CA PHE A 7 -12.74 -7.75 10.86
C PHE A 7 -12.49 -9.08 11.57
N ASP A 8 -11.64 -9.08 12.59
CA ASP A 8 -11.57 -10.23 13.52
C ASP A 8 -12.69 -10.19 14.56
N SER A 9 -12.73 -11.21 15.42
CA SER A 9 -13.72 -11.35 16.48
C SER A 9 -13.70 -10.24 17.53
N THR A 10 -12.64 -9.43 17.57
CA THR A 10 -12.53 -8.26 18.47
C THR A 10 -13.00 -6.97 17.82
N GLY A 11 -13.31 -7.00 16.52
CA GLY A 11 -13.64 -5.82 15.72
C GLY A 11 -12.42 -5.09 15.14
N LYS A 12 -11.22 -5.67 15.20
CA LYS A 12 -10.03 -5.10 14.53
C LYS A 12 -10.15 -5.30 13.03
N LYS A 13 -10.05 -4.23 12.25
CA LYS A 13 -10.07 -4.29 10.78
C LYS A 13 -8.83 -4.99 10.24
N LEU A 14 -9.03 -6.02 9.43
CA LEU A 14 -7.98 -6.86 8.86
C LEU A 14 -7.60 -6.42 7.45
N LEU A 15 -8.62 -6.37 6.59
CA LEU A 15 -8.48 -6.04 5.19
C LEU A 15 -9.80 -5.50 4.63
N SER A 16 -9.74 -4.94 3.44
CA SER A 16 -10.88 -4.37 2.72
C SER A 16 -10.83 -4.81 1.27
N LEU A 17 -11.95 -5.27 0.73
CA LEU A 17 -12.08 -5.74 -0.64
C LEU A 17 -12.84 -4.70 -1.46
N SER A 18 -12.33 -4.39 -2.65
CA SER A 18 -13.06 -3.57 -3.62
C SER A 18 -13.42 -4.41 -4.84
N PRO A 19 -14.69 -4.41 -5.27
CA PRO A 19 -15.08 -5.06 -6.52
C PRO A 19 -14.61 -4.23 -7.72
N GLU A 20 -14.44 -4.90 -8.85
CA GLU A 20 -14.14 -4.24 -10.13
C GLU A 20 -15.30 -3.31 -10.56
N VAL A 21 -16.54 -3.77 -10.34
CA VAL A 21 -17.76 -3.02 -10.67
C VAL A 21 -18.60 -2.84 -9.40
N ALA A 22 -18.75 -1.59 -8.97
CA ALA A 22 -19.59 -1.27 -7.83
C ALA A 22 -21.06 -1.60 -8.10
N LEU A 23 -21.76 -2.12 -7.09
CA LEU A 23 -23.20 -2.47 -7.14
C LEU A 23 -23.56 -3.64 -8.08
N ASP A 24 -22.57 -4.38 -8.56
CA ASP A 24 -22.79 -5.65 -9.28
C ASP A 24 -22.45 -6.83 -8.37
N SER A 25 -23.46 -7.65 -8.03
CA SER A 25 -23.30 -8.83 -7.18
C SER A 25 -22.49 -9.95 -7.81
N THR A 26 -22.29 -9.91 -9.13
CA THR A 26 -21.50 -10.89 -9.89
C THR A 26 -20.07 -10.43 -10.14
N SER A 27 -19.73 -9.19 -9.74
CA SER A 27 -18.39 -8.64 -9.90
C SER A 27 -17.36 -9.39 -9.06
N THR A 28 -16.20 -9.62 -9.68
CA THR A 28 -15.02 -10.15 -9.01
C THR A 28 -14.32 -9.08 -8.18
N ILE A 29 -13.46 -9.53 -7.26
CA ILE A 29 -12.62 -8.63 -6.48
C ILE A 29 -11.47 -8.12 -7.36
N GLU A 30 -11.31 -6.80 -7.43
CA GLU A 30 -10.20 -6.15 -8.13
C GLU A 30 -9.03 -5.90 -7.18
N THR A 31 -9.33 -5.40 -5.96
CA THR A 31 -8.29 -5.04 -5.00
C THR A 31 -8.55 -5.56 -3.61
N VAL A 32 -7.47 -5.99 -2.96
CA VAL A 32 -7.44 -6.40 -1.56
C VAL A 32 -6.49 -5.48 -0.81
N ARG A 33 -7.03 -4.57 0.01
CA ARG A 33 -6.25 -3.72 0.90
C ARG A 33 -5.99 -4.42 2.22
N ILE A 34 -4.74 -4.73 2.51
CA ILE A 34 -4.28 -5.46 3.69
C ILE A 34 -3.73 -4.47 4.71
N ILE A 35 -4.27 -4.51 5.93
CA ILE A 35 -3.96 -3.57 7.03
C ILE A 35 -3.28 -4.29 8.19
N ASP A 36 -3.73 -5.50 8.51
CA ASP A 36 -3.22 -6.28 9.64
C ASP A 36 -1.89 -6.98 9.31
N ASP A 37 -1.02 -7.04 10.30
CA ASP A 37 0.37 -7.51 10.23
C ASP A 37 0.50 -9.04 10.15
N ARG A 38 -0.59 -9.78 10.43
CA ARG A 38 -0.64 -11.23 10.25
C ARG A 38 -0.45 -11.66 8.80
N PHE A 39 -0.81 -10.81 7.85
CA PHE A 39 -0.67 -11.06 6.43
C PHE A 39 0.68 -10.54 5.93
N HIS A 40 1.40 -11.40 5.22
CA HIS A 40 2.72 -11.08 4.70
C HIS A 40 2.89 -11.67 3.30
N THR A 41 3.77 -11.05 2.52
CA THR A 41 4.24 -11.64 1.26
C THR A 41 5.16 -12.83 1.54
N GLU A 42 5.45 -13.65 0.53
CA GLU A 42 6.43 -14.74 0.65
C GLU A 42 7.83 -14.25 1.09
N LYS A 43 8.15 -12.97 0.85
CA LYS A 43 9.39 -12.33 1.30
C LYS A 43 9.26 -11.64 2.67
N ASN A 44 8.24 -12.00 3.46
CA ASN A 44 7.97 -11.49 4.80
C ASN A 44 7.73 -9.97 4.90
N ILE A 45 7.22 -9.33 3.85
CA ILE A 45 6.80 -7.92 3.92
C ILE A 45 5.35 -7.85 4.41
N ASN A 46 5.09 -7.07 5.46
CA ASN A 46 3.77 -6.83 6.03
C ASN A 46 3.55 -5.34 6.38
N SER A 47 2.47 -5.01 7.08
CA SER A 47 2.15 -3.62 7.47
C SER A 47 3.08 -3.01 8.53
N LEU A 48 3.93 -3.81 9.18
CA LEU A 48 4.97 -3.32 10.10
C LEU A 48 6.31 -3.03 9.39
N SER A 49 6.46 -3.51 8.15
CA SER A 49 7.69 -3.31 7.38
C SER A 49 7.91 -1.84 7.03
N THR A 50 9.16 -1.53 6.74
CA THR A 50 9.63 -0.21 6.34
C THR A 50 9.88 -0.16 4.83
N TYR A 51 10.08 1.04 4.32
CA TYR A 51 10.49 1.22 2.94
C TYR A 51 11.82 0.54 2.62
N LYS A 52 12.76 0.52 3.58
CA LYS A 52 14.01 -0.22 3.45
C LYS A 52 13.77 -1.71 3.19
N ASP A 53 12.84 -2.31 3.92
CA ASP A 53 12.53 -3.73 3.76
C ASP A 53 11.95 -4.01 2.37
N ILE A 54 11.07 -3.13 1.87
CA ILE A 54 10.52 -3.25 0.50
C ILE A 54 11.64 -3.21 -0.55
N ARG A 55 12.53 -2.21 -0.51
CA ARG A 55 13.60 -2.06 -1.53
C ARG A 55 14.65 -3.17 -1.48
N GLN A 56 14.81 -3.82 -0.33
CA GLN A 56 15.70 -4.96 -0.19
C GLN A 56 15.05 -6.26 -0.70
N ALA A 57 13.73 -6.39 -0.53
CA ALA A 57 12.98 -7.56 -0.96
C ALA A 57 12.56 -7.49 -2.45
N TYR A 58 12.32 -6.30 -3.00
CA TYR A 58 11.68 -6.12 -4.31
C TYR A 58 12.26 -4.96 -5.12
N SER A 59 12.20 -5.11 -6.44
CA SER A 59 12.58 -4.06 -7.38
C SER A 59 11.44 -3.06 -7.54
N ILE A 60 11.72 -1.77 -7.31
CA ILE A 60 10.71 -0.72 -7.49
C ILE A 60 10.37 -0.57 -8.98
N ARG A 61 9.07 -0.67 -9.31
CA ARG A 61 8.53 -0.45 -10.66
C ARG A 61 8.12 1.00 -10.86
N LYS A 62 7.36 1.55 -9.92
CA LYS A 62 6.76 2.88 -10.02
C LYS A 62 6.52 3.46 -8.63
N ILE A 63 6.65 4.78 -8.53
CA ILE A 63 6.28 5.55 -7.35
C ILE A 63 5.25 6.59 -7.79
N ASP A 64 4.07 6.56 -7.20
CA ASP A 64 2.98 7.50 -7.44
C ASP A 64 2.84 8.46 -6.25
N ASN A 65 2.89 9.76 -6.54
CA ASN A 65 2.77 10.83 -5.57
C ASN A 65 1.30 11.25 -5.44
N LEU A 66 0.63 10.88 -4.33
CA LEU A 66 -0.75 11.27 -4.06
C LEU A 66 -0.82 12.30 -2.93
N ILE A 67 -2.00 12.91 -2.78
CA ILE A 67 -2.28 13.97 -1.80
C ILE A 67 -1.85 13.59 -0.38
N ASN A 68 -2.17 12.38 0.07
CA ASN A 68 -1.92 11.94 1.44
C ASN A 68 -0.89 10.82 1.57
N SER A 69 -0.44 10.27 0.45
CA SER A 69 0.40 9.07 0.46
C SER A 69 1.30 8.99 -0.75
N VAL A 70 2.38 8.25 -0.60
CA VAL A 70 3.17 7.74 -1.72
C VAL A 70 2.82 6.28 -1.91
N LEU A 71 2.51 5.90 -3.14
CA LEU A 71 2.23 4.53 -3.53
C LEU A 71 3.43 3.95 -4.25
N ILE A 72 3.89 2.78 -3.82
CA ILE A 72 5.10 2.14 -4.32
C ILE A 72 4.69 0.81 -4.93
N SER A 73 4.78 0.71 -6.25
CA SER A 73 4.54 -0.53 -6.99
C SER A 73 5.86 -1.25 -7.23
N VAL A 74 5.87 -2.57 -7.06
CA VAL A 74 7.04 -3.43 -7.30
C VAL A 74 6.91 -4.16 -8.64
N LYS A 75 7.99 -4.79 -9.10
CA LYS A 75 8.02 -5.50 -10.41
C LYS A 75 7.57 -6.95 -10.29
N GLU A 76 7.85 -7.59 -9.17
CA GLU A 76 7.71 -9.02 -8.98
C GLU A 76 6.30 -9.45 -8.55
N LEU A 77 5.48 -8.49 -8.11
CA LEU A 77 4.12 -8.71 -7.62
C LEU A 77 3.21 -7.57 -8.08
N ASP A 78 1.95 -7.89 -8.35
CA ASP A 78 0.88 -6.90 -8.54
C ASP A 78 0.41 -6.37 -7.18
N VAL A 79 1.36 -5.73 -6.48
CA VAL A 79 1.16 -5.14 -5.15
C VAL A 79 1.64 -3.69 -5.15
N THR A 80 0.89 -2.86 -4.44
CA THR A 80 1.25 -1.47 -4.14
C THR A 80 1.33 -1.26 -2.64
N PHE A 81 2.48 -0.77 -2.16
CA PHE A 81 2.67 -0.38 -0.76
C PHE A 81 2.35 1.10 -0.59
N SER A 82 1.57 1.44 0.43
CA SER A 82 1.21 2.83 0.75
C SER A 82 2.06 3.33 1.91
N ILE A 83 2.71 4.47 1.74
CA ILE A 83 3.43 5.21 2.79
C ILE A 83 2.73 6.55 2.99
N ASP A 84 2.45 6.92 4.24
CA ASP A 84 1.82 8.20 4.56
C ASP A 84 2.79 9.36 4.24
N LYS A 85 2.28 10.45 3.66
CA LYS A 85 3.10 11.64 3.34
C LYS A 85 3.84 12.20 4.56
N LYS A 86 3.32 11.96 5.77
CA LYS A 86 3.97 12.35 7.03
C LYS A 86 5.32 11.66 7.26
N GLU A 87 5.57 10.51 6.64
CA GLU A 87 6.86 9.80 6.72
C GLU A 87 7.94 10.46 5.85
N LEU A 88 7.56 11.34 4.91
CA LEU A 88 8.49 12.05 4.04
C LEU A 88 9.01 13.35 4.66
N PRO A 89 10.16 13.88 4.17
CA PRO A 89 10.63 15.22 4.50
C PRO A 89 9.58 16.30 4.21
N SER A 90 9.47 17.32 5.07
CA SER A 90 8.40 18.34 5.02
C SER A 90 8.29 19.06 3.68
N ASN A 91 9.42 19.32 3.01
CA ASN A 91 9.47 19.98 1.70
C ASN A 91 8.86 19.13 0.57
N MET A 92 8.69 17.82 0.76
CA MET A 92 8.07 16.92 -0.23
C MET A 92 6.58 16.65 0.04
N ARG A 93 6.03 17.16 1.15
CA ARG A 93 4.69 16.76 1.61
C ARG A 93 3.55 17.40 0.84
N PHE A 94 3.76 18.59 0.28
CA PHE A 94 2.70 19.43 -0.29
C PHE A 94 2.83 19.62 -1.81
N ASP A 95 3.96 19.25 -2.39
CA ASP A 95 4.17 19.29 -3.83
C ASP A 95 3.70 17.96 -4.46
N LEU A 96 2.63 18.03 -5.24
CA LEU A 96 2.02 16.89 -5.93
C LEU A 96 2.66 16.63 -7.30
N ASP A 97 3.25 17.66 -7.91
CA ASP A 97 3.93 17.56 -9.20
C ASP A 97 5.38 17.05 -9.02
N LEU A 98 5.89 17.09 -7.79
CA LEU A 98 7.18 16.51 -7.43
C LEU A 98 7.25 15.03 -7.84
N LYS A 99 8.16 14.75 -8.76
CA LYS A 99 8.55 13.38 -9.09
C LYS A 99 9.40 12.81 -7.95
N ILE A 100 8.84 11.84 -7.23
CA ILE A 100 9.53 11.19 -6.11
C ILE A 100 10.37 10.04 -6.64
N GLU A 101 11.69 10.18 -6.50
CA GLU A 101 12.64 9.11 -6.81
C GLU A 101 12.86 8.21 -5.59
N PRO A 102 13.20 6.91 -5.78
CA PRO A 102 13.38 5.97 -4.68
C PRO A 102 14.30 6.48 -3.56
N ILE A 103 15.41 7.13 -3.92
CA ILE A 103 16.40 7.63 -2.96
C ILE A 103 15.86 8.72 -2.01
N MET A 104 14.77 9.39 -2.39
CA MET A 104 14.19 10.49 -1.62
C MET A 104 13.28 10.02 -0.48
N ILE A 105 12.80 8.77 -0.54
CA ILE A 105 11.95 8.20 0.51
C ILE A 105 12.86 7.64 1.62
N PRO A 106 12.68 8.08 2.88
CA PRO A 106 13.49 7.61 4.00
C PRO A 106 13.37 6.11 4.22
N ASP A 107 14.48 5.43 4.51
CA ASP A 107 14.51 3.99 4.80
C ASP A 107 13.53 3.57 5.90
N LYS A 108 13.44 4.37 6.96
CA LYS A 108 12.61 4.12 8.14
C LYS A 108 11.12 4.42 7.93
N ALA A 109 10.73 4.94 6.76
CA ALA A 109 9.35 5.28 6.46
C ALA A 109 8.48 4.02 6.58
N LYS A 110 7.46 4.08 7.44
CA LYS A 110 6.59 2.94 7.70
C LYS A 110 5.51 2.79 6.62
N ILE A 111 5.21 1.54 6.30
CA ILE A 111 4.06 1.21 5.46
C ILE A 111 2.78 1.42 6.27
N LYS A 112 1.75 1.96 5.65
CA LYS A 112 0.43 2.15 6.25
C LYS A 112 -0.48 0.94 5.98
N PHE A 113 -0.44 0.45 4.74
CA PHE A 113 -1.12 -0.75 4.25
C PHE A 113 -0.50 -1.11 2.90
N PHE A 114 -0.82 -2.29 2.38
CA PHE A 114 -0.52 -2.65 1.00
C PHE A 114 -1.77 -3.19 0.30
N MET A 115 -1.80 -3.04 -1.02
CA MET A 115 -2.93 -3.44 -1.85
C MET A 115 -2.44 -4.47 -2.85
N LEU A 116 -3.07 -5.63 -2.86
CA LEU A 116 -2.94 -6.60 -3.94
C LEU A 116 -3.98 -6.28 -5.00
N HIS A 117 -3.59 -6.38 -6.26
CA HIS A 117 -4.43 -6.19 -7.44
C HIS A 117 -4.57 -7.55 -8.13
N TRP A 118 -5.78 -7.88 -8.59
CA TRP A 118 -6.12 -9.13 -9.27
C TRP A 118 -6.42 -8.91 -10.75
#